data_AF-A0A4S5ENY2-F1
#
_entry.id   AF-A0A4S5ENY2-F1
#
_cell.length_a   1.000
_cell.length_b   1.000
_cell.length_c   1.000
_cell.angle_alpha   90.00
_cell.angle_beta   90.00
_cell.angle_gamma   90.00
#
_symmetry.space_group_name_H-M   'P 1'
#
loop_
_entity.id
_entity.type
_entity.pdbx_description
1 polymer ?
#
loop_
_entity_poly.entity_id
_entity_poly.type
_entity_poly.pdbx_seq_one_letter_code
_entity_poly.pdbx_strand_id
1 'polypeptide(L)'
;LALRDLLARPTLRVSPAGLDLVDGLRRRHLPWAAVLRVRAATLTHNRRAVHLRTLEVETIDGPILLTRRQLGTDPGPVAERVEEIRLRLG
;
A
#
# COMPACT_ATOMS: atom_id res chain seq x y z
N LEU A 1 -21.28 12.19 -11.21
CA LEU A 1 -20.60 11.05 -10.54
C LEU A 1 -20.51 9.92 -11.56
N ALA A 2 -19.52 9.89 -12.48
CA ALA A 2 -19.51 8.85 -13.53
C ALA A 2 -18.19 8.62 -14.31
N LEU A 3 -17.04 9.18 -13.91
CA LEU A 3 -15.77 8.94 -14.64
C LEU A 3 -14.61 8.44 -13.76
N ARG A 4 -14.76 8.48 -12.43
CA ARG A 4 -13.69 8.06 -11.50
C ARG A 4 -13.62 6.54 -11.31
N ASP A 5 -14.72 5.83 -11.51
CA ASP A 5 -14.82 4.41 -11.17
C ASP A 5 -14.34 3.48 -12.29
N LEU A 6 -13.99 4.00 -13.48
CA LEU A 6 -13.63 3.16 -14.64
C LEU A 6 -12.12 3.09 -14.96
N LEU A 7 -11.24 3.86 -14.28
CA LEU A 7 -9.81 3.96 -14.63
C LEU A 7 -8.83 3.68 -13.47
N ALA A 8 -9.33 3.39 -12.27
CA ALA A 8 -8.47 3.11 -11.12
C ALA A 8 -7.98 1.66 -11.18
N ARG A 9 -6.93 1.41 -11.98
CA ARG A 9 -6.02 0.27 -11.78
C ARG A 9 -5.78 0.13 -10.28
N PRO A 10 -5.79 -1.08 -9.69
CA PRO A 10 -5.51 -1.21 -8.26
C PRO A 10 -4.20 -0.50 -7.96
N THR A 11 -4.24 0.44 -7.01
CA THR A 11 -3.08 1.24 -6.57
C THR A 11 -1.96 0.35 -6.02
N LEU A 12 -2.25 -0.93 -5.78
CA LEU A 12 -1.28 -1.93 -5.38
C LEU A 12 -1.51 -3.19 -6.20
N ARG A 13 -0.46 -3.67 -6.86
CA ARG A 13 -0.42 -4.98 -7.50
C ARG A 13 0.78 -5.73 -6.95
N VAL A 14 0.54 -6.98 -6.58
CA VAL A 14 1.59 -7.89 -6.13
C VAL A 14 1.97 -8.79 -7.31
N SER A 15 3.27 -8.99 -7.50
CA SER A 15 3.80 -9.88 -8.53
C SER A 15 5.01 -10.65 -7.99
N PRO A 16 5.48 -11.70 -8.69
CA PRO A 16 6.71 -12.39 -8.30
C PRO A 16 7.94 -11.47 -8.24
N ALA A 17 7.99 -10.42 -9.08
CA ALA A 17 9.11 -9.48 -9.10
C ALA A 17 9.08 -8.44 -7.97
N GLY A 18 7.91 -8.21 -7.36
CA GLY A 18 7.74 -7.16 -6.35
C GLY A 18 6.34 -6.56 -6.32
N LEU A 19 6.27 -5.34 -5.78
CA LEU A 19 5.06 -4.54 -5.68
C LEU A 19 5.04 -3.44 -6.75
N ASP A 20 3.95 -3.34 -7.49
CA ASP A 20 3.67 -2.17 -8.32
C ASP A 20 2.64 -1.31 -7.58
N LEU A 21 2.94 -0.04 -7.35
CA LEU A 21 2.01 0.87 -6.69
C LEU A 21 1.89 2.25 -7.33
N VAL A 22 0.80 2.94 -6.99
CA VAL A 22 0.60 4.36 -7.34
C VAL A 22 0.80 5.22 -6.09
N ASP A 23 1.86 6.01 -6.08
CA ASP A 23 2.15 7.02 -5.07
C ASP A 23 1.79 8.41 -5.63
N GLY A 24 0.68 8.97 -5.18
CA GLY A 24 0.08 10.17 -5.78
C GLY A 24 -0.30 9.95 -7.24
N LEU A 25 0.48 10.51 -8.16
CA LEU A 25 0.33 10.36 -9.62
C LEU A 25 1.41 9.47 -10.27
N ARG A 26 2.39 9.00 -9.49
CA ARG A 26 3.53 8.24 -10.01
C ARG A 26 3.31 6.74 -9.82
N ARG A 27 3.57 5.96 -10.86
CA ARG A 27 3.69 4.50 -10.75
C ARG A 27 5.10 4.16 -10.35
N ARG A 28 5.24 3.30 -9.35
CA ARG A 28 6.52 2.84 -8.83
C ARG A 28 6.51 1.33 -8.75
N HIS A 29 7.55 0.71 -9.29
CA HIS A 29 7.87 -0.68 -9.05
C HIS A 29 8.81 -0.77 -7.85
N LEU A 30 8.55 -1.71 -6.95
CA LEU A 30 9.32 -2.00 -5.75
C LEU A 30 9.76 -3.46 -5.79
N PRO A 31 11.03 -3.75 -6.06
CA PRO A 31 11.52 -5.11 -5.95
C PRO A 31 11.43 -5.59 -4.51
N TRP A 32 11.22 -6.89 -4.28
CA TRP A 32 11.09 -7.44 -2.93
C TRP A 32 12.29 -7.12 -2.03
N ALA A 33 13.50 -7.08 -2.60
CA ALA A 33 14.71 -6.69 -1.87
C ALA A 33 14.69 -5.26 -1.30
N ALA A 34 13.86 -4.37 -1.87
CA ALA A 34 13.68 -3.01 -1.37
C ALA A 34 12.53 -2.90 -0.34
N VAL A 35 11.75 -3.96 -0.14
CA VAL A 35 10.62 -4.01 0.79
C VAL A 35 11.06 -4.68 2.09
N LEU A 36 11.19 -3.89 3.14
CA LEU A 36 11.66 -4.37 4.45
C LEU A 36 10.52 -5.01 5.25
N ARG A 37 9.32 -4.41 5.18
CA ARG A 37 8.14 -4.87 5.92
C ARG A 37 6.86 -4.32 5.32
N VAL A 38 5.77 -5.07 5.43
CA VAL A 38 4.42 -4.58 5.12
C VAL A 38 3.51 -4.77 6.33
N ARG A 39 2.79 -3.72 6.74
CA ARG A 39 1.87 -3.77 7.89
C ARG A 39 0.69 -2.81 7.73
N ALA A 40 -0.37 -3.05 8.48
CA ALA A 40 -1.40 -2.03 8.69
C ALA A 40 -0.96 -1.09 9.81
N ALA A 41 -1.17 0.21 9.61
CA ALA A 41 -0.87 1.25 10.57
C ALA A 41 -2.10 2.15 10.77
N THR A 42 -2.17 2.79 11.94
CA THR A 42 -3.18 3.81 12.23
C THR A 42 -2.49 5.16 12.30
N LEU A 43 -2.83 6.06 11.38
CA LEU A 43 -2.37 7.43 11.39
C LEU A 43 -3.39 8.30 12.11
N THR A 44 -2.93 9.03 13.11
CA THR A 44 -3.75 10.04 13.81
C THR A 44 -3.47 11.40 13.20
N HIS A 45 -4.47 12.04 12.60
CA HIS A 45 -4.31 13.39 12.08
C HIS A 45 -4.55 14.42 13.21
N ASN A 46 -3.47 15.04 13.69
CA ASN A 46 -3.39 15.89 14.90
C ASN A 46 -4.37 17.08 14.97
N ARG A 47 -5.08 17.41 13.88
CA ARG A 47 -6.08 18.49 13.88
C ARG A 47 -7.52 18.03 14.02
N ARG A 48 -7.82 16.72 13.94
CA ARG A 48 -9.21 16.22 13.94
C ARG A 48 -9.45 14.90 14.68
N ALA A 49 -8.46 14.35 15.38
CA ALA A 49 -8.55 13.03 16.04
C ALA A 49 -9.12 11.92 15.12
N VAL A 50 -8.88 12.04 13.81
CA VAL A 50 -9.29 11.02 12.84
C VAL A 50 -8.20 9.96 12.80
N HIS A 51 -8.57 8.74 13.12
CA HIS A 51 -7.74 7.55 12.98
C HIS A 51 -7.93 6.97 11.58
N LEU A 52 -6.94 7.14 10.72
CA LEU A 52 -6.93 6.60 9.38
C LEU A 52 -6.14 5.29 9.36
N ARG A 53 -6.78 4.19 9.00
CA ARG A 53 -6.06 2.95 8.70
C ARG A 53 -5.37 3.05 7.34
N THR A 54 -4.10 2.69 7.31
CA THR A 54 -3.26 2.69 6.12
C THR A 54 -2.48 1.39 6.01
N LEU A 55 -2.15 1.00 4.79
CA LEU A 55 -1.11 0.03 4.52
C LEU A 55 0.21 0.80 4.52
N GLU A 56 1.14 0.37 5.35
CA GLU A 56 2.50 0.88 5.40
C GLU A 56 3.42 -0.16 4.76
N VAL A 57 4.15 0.28 3.73
CA VAL A 57 5.23 -0.47 3.10
C VAL A 57 6.53 0.20 3.53
N GLU A 58 7.25 -0.43 4.44
CA GLU A 58 8.58 0.01 4.84
C GLU A 58 9.58 -0.35 3.75
N THR A 59 10.31 0.63 3.25
CA THR A 59 11.31 0.45 2.21
C THR A 59 12.65 1.07 2.62
N ILE A 60 13.72 0.72 1.91
CA ILE A 60 15.05 1.32 2.11
C ILE A 60 15.06 2.84 1.95
N ASP A 61 14.14 3.39 1.15
CA ASP A 61 14.02 4.82 0.86
C ASP A 61 13.02 5.53 1.80
N GLY A 62 12.48 4.81 2.79
CA GLY A 62 11.46 5.28 3.71
C GLY A 62 10.08 4.66 3.50
N PRO A 63 9.11 4.97 4.39
CA PRO A 63 7.81 4.33 4.38
C PRO A 63 6.90 4.92 3.28
N ILE A 64 6.12 4.05 2.66
CA ILE A 64 5.04 4.42 1.74
C ILE A 64 3.71 4.07 2.39
N LEU A 65 2.78 5.02 2.37
CA LEU A 65 1.48 4.90 3.02
C LEU A 65 0.37 4.88 1.98
N LEU A 66 -0.39 3.78 1.93
CA LEU A 66 -1.55 3.64 1.08
C LEU A 66 -2.82 3.63 1.93
N THR A 67 -3.72 4.56 1.66
CA THR A 67 -5.01 4.65 2.35
C THR A 67 -5.99 3.59 1.85
N ARG A 68 -7.02 3.29 2.65
CA ARG A 68 -8.17 2.47 2.23
C ARG A 68 -8.75 2.93 0.88
N ARG A 69 -8.83 4.24 0.64
CA ARG A 69 -9.34 4.81 -0.62
C ARG A 69 -8.45 4.45 -1.81
N GLN A 70 -7.13 4.46 -1.64
CA GLN A 70 -6.18 4.06 -2.69
C GLN A 70 -6.24 2.56 -2.94
N LEU A 71 -6.37 1.75 -1.89
CA LEU A 71 -6.43 0.29 -2.00
C LEU A 71 -7.79 -0.22 -2.52
N GLY A 72 -8.86 0.56 -2.36
CA GLY A 72 -10.23 0.12 -2.64
C GLY A 72 -10.79 -0.86 -1.60
N THR A 73 -10.02 -1.22 -0.57
CA THR A 73 -10.38 -2.21 0.46
C THR A 73 -9.65 -1.93 1.78
N ASP A 74 -10.00 -2.67 2.84
CA ASP A 74 -9.36 -2.57 4.16
C ASP A 74 -7.84 -2.87 4.07
N PRO A 75 -6.98 -1.96 4.57
CA PRO A 75 -5.54 -2.19 4.61
C PRO A 75 -5.07 -3.39 5.43
N GLY A 76 -5.82 -3.83 6.45
CA GLY A 76 -5.45 -4.91 7.36
C GLY A 76 -5.19 -6.23 6.63
N PRO A 77 -6.23 -6.83 6.01
CA PRO A 77 -6.09 -8.07 5.25
C PRO A 77 -5.10 -7.97 4.09
N VAL A 78 -5.00 -6.79 3.46
CA VAL A 78 -4.02 -6.55 2.40
C VAL A 78 -2.59 -6.64 2.95
N ALA A 79 -2.34 -6.02 4.10
CA ALA A 79 -1.02 -6.04 4.74
C ALA A 79 -0.58 -7.46 5.08
N GLU A 80 -1.46 -8.22 5.74
CA GLU A 80 -1.21 -9.62 6.09
C GLU A 80 -0.86 -10.44 4.85
N ARG A 81 -1.68 -10.34 3.81
CA ARG A 81 -1.48 -11.12 2.59
C ARG A 81 -0.20 -10.75 1.84
N VAL A 82 0.13 -9.47 1.77
CA VAL A 82 1.34 -9.00 1.10
C VAL A 82 2.59 -9.41 1.88
N GLU A 83 2.55 -9.31 3.20
CA GLU A 83 3.66 -9.71 4.07
C GLU A 83 3.92 -11.21 3.99
N GLU A 84 2.87 -12.04 3.96
CA GLU A 84 2.99 -13.48 3.71
C GLU A 84 3.69 -13.79 2.39
N ILE A 85 3.38 -13.04 1.32
CA ILE A 85 4.00 -13.23 0.01
C ILE A 85 5.47 -12.80 0.06
N ARG A 86 5.77 -11.66 0.70
CA ARG A 86 7.15 -11.17 0.87
C ARG A 86 8.02 -12.21 1.56
N LEU A 87 7.54 -12.78 2.67
CA LEU A 87 8.27 -13.81 3.43
C LEU A 87 8.50 -15.12 2.67
N ARG A 88 7.74 -15.37 1.60
CA ARG A 88 7.92 -16.55 0.73
C ARG A 88 8.87 -16.29 -0.45
N LEU A 89 9.04 -15.03 -0.85
CA LEU A 89 9.76 -14.63 -2.06
C LEU A 89 11.07 -13.88 -1.80
N GLY A 90 11.24 -13.31 -0.62
CA GLY A 90 12.50 -12.73 -0.12
C GLY A 90 13.20 -13.68 0.84
#